data_AF-A0A4V2AZL8-F1
#
_entry.id   AF-A0A4V2AZL8-F1
#
_cell.length_a   1.000
_cell.length_b   1.000
_cell.length_c   1.000
_cell.angle_alpha   90.00
_cell.angle_beta   90.00
_cell.angle_gamma   90.00
#
_symmetry.space_group_name_H-M   'P 1'
#
loop_
_entity.id
_entity.type
_entity.pdbx_description
1 polymer ?
#
loop_
_entity_poly.entity_id
_entity_poly.type
_entity_poly.pdbx_seq_one_letter_code
_entity_poly.pdbx_strand_id
1 'polypeptide(L)'
;MRRFIVLSMITLDGVMQGPGSPEEDTSGGFSFGGWIAPYDDEVGNAVMAKLMKPSDLLLGRTTFEIWENYWPKHADNWPGINEVTKYVLSATRNGSSWQ
;
A
#
# COMPACT_ATOMS: atom_id res chain seq x y z
N MET A 1 -2.42 -18.99 16.82
CA MET A 1 -3.29 -18.61 15.69
C MET A 1 -2.70 -17.37 15.02
N ARG A 2 -2.62 -17.34 13.67
CA ARG A 2 -2.21 -16.12 12.94
C ARG A 2 -3.35 -15.10 12.97
N ARG A 3 -3.02 -13.80 12.98
CA ARG A 3 -4.00 -12.71 12.96
C ARG A 3 -3.97 -12.05 11.58
N PHE A 4 -5.14 -11.71 11.05
CA PHE A 4 -5.27 -10.78 9.94
C PHE A 4 -5.31 -9.36 10.50
N ILE A 5 -4.51 -8.48 9.93
CA ILE A 5 -4.43 -7.08 10.32
C ILE A 5 -4.70 -6.28 9.06
N VAL A 6 -5.66 -5.35 9.12
CA VAL A 6 -5.97 -4.44 8.03
C VAL A 6 -5.31 -3.11 8.35
N LEU A 7 -4.53 -2.61 7.38
CA LEU A 7 -3.95 -1.28 7.40
C LEU A 7 -4.48 -0.49 6.22
N SER A 8 -5.05 0.66 6.48
CA SER A 8 -5.59 1.52 5.44
C SER A 8 -5.52 2.99 5.86
N MET A 9 -5.25 3.85 4.90
CA MET A 9 -5.59 5.27 4.96
C MET A 9 -6.99 5.41 4.37
N ILE A 10 -7.84 6.21 5.03
CA ILE A 10 -9.22 6.44 4.59
C ILE A 10 -9.58 7.91 4.79
N THR A 11 -10.24 8.51 3.80
CA THR A 11 -10.82 9.85 3.92
C THR A 11 -12.03 9.83 4.84
N LEU A 12 -12.48 11.01 5.27
CA LEU A 12 -13.63 11.14 6.17
C LEU A 12 -14.94 10.60 5.55
N ASP A 13 -15.08 10.70 4.24
CA ASP A 13 -16.20 10.19 3.45
C ASP A 13 -16.01 8.75 2.95
N GLY A 14 -14.93 8.07 3.36
CA GLY A 14 -14.78 6.62 3.21
C GLY A 14 -13.96 6.15 1.99
N VAL A 15 -13.18 7.02 1.36
CA VAL A 15 -12.34 6.69 0.19
C VAL A 15 -10.95 6.23 0.64
N MET A 16 -10.45 5.12 0.09
CA MET A 16 -9.10 4.59 0.36
C MET A 16 -8.13 4.74 -0.81
N GLN A 17 -8.59 5.33 -1.92
CA GLN A 17 -7.88 5.39 -3.20
C GLN A 17 -6.80 6.48 -3.21
N GLY A 18 -5.67 6.18 -3.85
CA GLY A 18 -4.60 7.12 -4.19
C GLY A 18 -4.10 8.03 -3.05
N PRO A 19 -3.76 7.50 -1.86
CA PRO A 19 -3.27 8.33 -0.77
C PRO A 19 -1.90 8.98 -1.05
N GLY A 20 -0.98 8.28 -1.71
CA GLY A 20 0.45 8.61 -1.80
C GLY A 20 0.85 9.52 -2.96
N SER A 21 0.22 9.44 -4.13
CA SER A 21 0.48 10.40 -5.23
C SER A 21 -0.76 10.73 -6.06
N PRO A 22 -0.77 11.89 -6.76
CA PRO A 22 -1.88 12.29 -7.63
C PRO A 22 -2.20 11.26 -8.72
N GLU A 23 -1.19 10.55 -9.22
CA GLU A 23 -1.32 9.54 -10.28
C GLU A 23 -1.31 8.08 -9.78
N GLU A 24 -1.27 7.84 -8.46
CA GLU A 24 -1.16 6.47 -7.88
C GLU A 24 -2.29 5.55 -8.35
N ASP A 25 -3.53 6.06 -8.31
CA ASP A 25 -4.71 5.41 -8.82
C ASP A 25 -5.70 6.46 -9.32
N THR A 26 -5.80 6.60 -10.64
CA THR A 26 -6.71 7.55 -11.32
C THR A 26 -8.04 6.92 -11.72
N SER A 27 -8.29 5.66 -11.31
CA SER A 27 -9.52 4.97 -11.65
C SER A 27 -10.76 5.62 -11.00
N GLY A 28 -11.94 5.41 -11.58
CA GLY A 28 -13.19 5.87 -10.97
C GLY A 28 -13.41 7.39 -10.87
N GLY A 29 -12.46 8.22 -11.35
CA GLY A 29 -12.58 9.68 -11.35
C GLY A 29 -12.35 10.36 -10.00
N PHE A 30 -11.72 9.68 -9.04
CA PHE A 30 -11.35 10.31 -7.76
C PHE A 30 -10.33 11.43 -8.01
N SER A 31 -10.69 12.66 -7.63
CA SER A 31 -9.94 13.87 -8.02
C SER A 31 -8.86 14.28 -7.02
N PHE A 32 -8.75 13.59 -5.88
CA PHE A 32 -7.87 13.97 -4.78
C PHE A 32 -6.72 12.97 -4.57
N GLY A 33 -6.12 12.45 -5.65
CA GLY A 33 -4.91 11.63 -5.51
C GLY A 33 -3.80 12.39 -4.75
N GLY A 34 -3.01 11.68 -3.96
CA GLY A 34 -1.95 12.26 -3.12
C GLY A 34 -2.48 13.01 -1.89
N TRP A 35 -3.73 12.79 -1.50
CA TRP A 35 -4.40 13.57 -0.47
C TRP A 35 -3.75 13.50 0.92
N ILE A 36 -2.85 12.56 1.20
CA ILE A 36 -2.19 12.49 2.51
C ILE A 36 -1.08 13.53 2.67
N ALA A 37 -0.49 14.01 1.56
CA ALA A 37 0.71 14.85 1.60
C ALA A 37 0.57 16.11 2.47
N PRO A 38 -0.58 16.82 2.49
CA PRO A 38 -0.79 17.97 3.38
C PRO A 38 -0.97 17.62 4.87
N TYR A 39 -1.17 16.34 5.22
CA TYR A 39 -1.50 15.87 6.58
C TYR A 39 -0.38 15.04 7.21
N ASP A 40 0.84 15.12 6.68
CA ASP A 40 1.99 14.43 7.25
C ASP A 40 2.37 15.06 8.61
N ASP A 41 2.39 14.24 9.66
CA ASP A 41 2.75 14.65 11.01
C ASP A 41 3.56 13.57 11.75
N GLU A 42 4.21 13.94 12.85
CA GLU A 42 5.07 13.02 13.62
C GLU A 42 4.29 11.83 14.20
N VAL A 43 3.00 12.02 14.52
CA VAL A 43 2.16 11.00 15.15
C VAL A 43 1.78 9.93 14.12
N GLY A 44 1.31 10.35 12.95
CA GLY A 44 1.01 9.51 11.80
C GLY A 44 2.24 8.73 11.35
N ASN A 45 3.39 9.39 11.28
CA ASN A 45 4.66 8.74 10.94
C ASN A 45 5.06 7.68 11.96
N ALA A 46 4.92 7.94 13.26
CA ALA A 46 5.21 6.95 14.30
C ALA A 46 4.25 5.75 14.26
N VAL A 47 3.00 5.97 13.85
CA VAL A 47 2.01 4.90 13.64
C VAL A 47 2.38 4.08 12.40
N MET A 48 2.67 4.72 11.27
CA MET A 48 3.08 4.05 10.04
C MET A 48 4.35 3.21 10.23
N ALA A 49 5.37 3.73 10.92
CA ALA A 49 6.60 3.00 11.21
C ALA A 49 6.37 1.70 12.01
N LYS A 50 5.38 1.68 12.93
CA LYS A 50 5.03 0.46 13.67
C LYS A 50 4.34 -0.57 12.79
N LEU A 51 3.61 -0.10 11.79
CA LEU A 51 2.79 -0.93 10.92
C LEU A 51 3.55 -1.42 9.69
N MET A 52 4.58 -0.69 9.25
CA MET A 52 5.53 -1.07 8.20
C MET A 52 6.59 -2.06 8.71
N LYS A 53 6.24 -2.89 9.70
CA LYS A 53 7.07 -4.03 10.09
C LYS A 53 6.90 -5.17 9.10
N PRO A 54 7.94 -6.00 8.89
CA PRO A 54 7.83 -7.15 7.99
C PRO A 54 6.68 -8.06 8.41
N SER A 55 5.72 -8.27 7.49
CA SER A 55 4.60 -9.20 7.64
C SER A 55 4.16 -9.71 6.28
N ASP A 56 3.70 -10.96 6.21
CA ASP A 56 3.12 -11.49 4.97
C ASP A 56 1.91 -10.65 4.55
N LEU A 57 1.83 -10.35 3.26
CA LEU A 57 0.83 -9.45 2.68
C LEU A 57 -0.30 -10.22 2.02
N LEU A 58 -1.52 -9.73 2.17
CA LEU A 58 -2.69 -10.18 1.42
C LEU A 58 -3.25 -9.00 0.63
N LEU A 59 -3.16 -9.07 -0.71
CA LEU A 59 -3.44 -7.94 -1.60
C LEU A 59 -4.43 -8.33 -2.69
N GLY A 60 -5.22 -7.34 -3.13
CA GLY A 60 -5.93 -7.42 -4.40
C GLY A 60 -5.00 -7.10 -5.58
N ARG A 61 -5.42 -7.45 -6.80
CA ARG A 61 -4.67 -7.21 -8.04
C ARG A 61 -4.20 -5.76 -8.20
N THR A 62 -5.11 -4.77 -8.05
CA THR A 62 -4.79 -3.35 -8.29
C THR A 62 -3.72 -2.83 -7.33
N THR A 63 -3.88 -3.07 -6.03
CA THR A 63 -2.87 -2.69 -5.03
C THR A 63 -1.53 -3.35 -5.33
N PHE A 64 -1.53 -4.63 -5.70
CA PHE A 64 -0.30 -5.32 -6.07
C PHE A 64 0.41 -4.70 -7.28
N GLU A 65 -0.33 -4.33 -8.33
CA GLU A 65 0.24 -3.67 -9.52
C GLU A 65 0.88 -2.32 -9.21
N ILE A 66 0.26 -1.51 -8.35
CA ILE A 66 0.84 -0.24 -7.88
C ILE A 66 2.12 -0.51 -7.08
N TRP A 67 2.04 -1.45 -6.13
CA TRP A 67 3.09 -1.73 -5.17
C TRP A 67 4.33 -2.38 -5.80
N GLU A 68 4.13 -3.31 -6.73
CA GLU A 68 5.20 -3.98 -7.48
C GLU A 68 6.10 -3.01 -8.24
N ASN A 69 5.52 -1.92 -8.76
CA ASN A 69 6.29 -0.93 -9.51
C ASN A 69 7.06 0.06 -8.61
N TYR A 70 6.62 0.19 -7.36
CA TYR A 70 7.11 1.17 -6.40
C TYR A 70 8.08 0.58 -5.37
N TRP A 71 7.65 -0.38 -4.55
CA TRP A 71 8.37 -0.82 -3.36
C TRP A 71 9.74 -1.46 -3.62
N PRO A 72 9.97 -2.23 -4.71
CA PRO A 72 11.31 -2.73 -5.00
C PRO A 72 12.39 -1.64 -5.10
N LYS A 73 11.99 -0.40 -5.44
CA LYS A 73 12.89 0.76 -5.59
C LYS A 73 12.94 1.66 -4.35
N HIS A 74 12.05 1.42 -3.38
CA HIS A 74 11.86 2.27 -2.19
C HIS A 74 11.86 1.45 -0.89
N ALA A 75 12.55 0.31 -0.89
CA ALA A 75 12.57 -0.61 0.23
C ALA A 75 13.19 -0.02 1.50
N ASP A 76 14.03 1.01 1.37
CA ASP A 76 14.60 1.75 2.52
C ASP A 76 13.49 2.40 3.39
N ASN A 77 12.35 2.75 2.79
CA ASN A 77 11.20 3.31 3.49
C ASN A 77 10.35 2.23 4.17
N TRP A 78 10.43 0.98 3.70
CA TRP A 78 9.74 -0.17 4.30
C TRP A 78 10.69 -1.38 4.42
N PRO A 79 11.59 -1.37 5.41
CA PRO A 79 12.55 -2.46 5.59
C PRO A 79 11.84 -3.82 5.74
N GLY A 80 12.23 -4.79 4.90
CA GLY A 80 11.66 -6.14 4.92
C GLY A 80 10.48 -6.38 3.96
N ILE A 81 10.04 -5.38 3.20
CA ILE A 81 8.89 -5.50 2.29
C ILE A 81 9.12 -6.46 1.12
N ASN A 82 10.39 -6.62 0.69
CA ASN A 82 10.74 -7.52 -0.40
C ASN A 82 10.86 -8.97 0.09
N GLU A 83 11.13 -9.18 1.37
CA GLU A 83 11.44 -10.49 1.95
C GLU A 83 10.20 -11.26 2.42
N VAL A 84 9.04 -10.60 2.48
CA VAL A 84 7.78 -11.19 2.97
C VAL A 84 6.99 -11.89 1.86
N THR A 85 6.17 -12.87 2.27
CA THR A 85 5.29 -13.57 1.32
C THR A 85 4.15 -12.65 0.89
N LYS A 86 3.89 -12.58 -0.41
CA LYS A 86 2.83 -11.75 -1.00
C LYS A 86 1.74 -12.66 -1.58
N TYR A 87 0.59 -12.73 -0.91
CA TYR A 87 -0.59 -13.45 -1.38
C TYR A 87 -1.47 -12.49 -2.18
N VAL A 88 -1.60 -12.72 -3.49
CA VAL A 88 -2.38 -11.85 -4.38
C VAL A 88 -3.63 -12.57 -4.85
N LEU A 89 -4.80 -12.05 -4.49
CA LEU A 89 -6.07 -12.54 -5.01
C LEU A 89 -6.35 -11.87 -6.36
N SER A 90 -6.26 -12.65 -7.44
CA SER A 90 -6.49 -12.17 -8.80
C SER A 90 -7.05 -13.27 -9.70
N ALA A 91 -7.90 -12.88 -10.66
CA ALA A 91 -8.39 -13.76 -11.73
C ALA A 91 -7.65 -13.56 -13.06
N THR A 92 -6.85 -12.50 -13.18
CA THR A 92 -6.21 -12.10 -14.46
C THR A 92 -4.70 -12.04 -14.40
N ARG A 93 -4.12 -12.13 -13.19
CA ARG A 93 -2.69 -11.96 -12.97
C ARG A 93 -2.08 -13.27 -12.48
N ASN A 94 -1.08 -13.75 -13.22
CA ASN A 94 -0.58 -15.12 -13.09
C ASN A 94 0.91 -15.17 -12.70
N GLY A 95 1.54 -14.02 -12.45
CA GLY A 95 2.96 -13.94 -12.11
C GLY A 95 3.43 -12.52 -11.79
N SER A 96 4.65 -12.44 -11.27
CA SER A 96 5.34 -11.21 -10.87
C SER A 96 6.86 -11.47 -10.83
N SER A 97 7.66 -10.44 -11.10
CA SER A 97 9.10 -10.46 -10.85
C SER A 97 9.49 -9.86 -9.50
N TRP A 98 8.53 -9.34 -8.73
CA TRP A 98 8.77 -8.88 -7.38
C TRP A 98 8.92 -10.09 -6.46
N GLN A 99 10.17 -10.31 -6.04
CA GLN A 99 10.53 -11.31 -5.04
C GLN A 99 9.85 -10.98 -3.71
#